data_AF-A0A2S0RJ25-F1
#
_entry.id   AF-A0A2S0RJ25-F1
#
_cell.length_a   1.000
_cell.length_b   1.000
_cell.length_c   1.000
_cell.angle_alpha   90.00
_cell.angle_beta   90.00
_cell.angle_gamma   90.00
#
_symmetry.space_group_name_H-M   'P 1'
#
loop_
_entity.id
_entity.type
_entity.pdbx_description
1 polymer ?
#
loop_
_entity_poly.entity_id
_entity_poly.type
_entity_poly.pdbx_seq_one_letter_code
_entity_poly.pdbx_strand_id
1 'polypeptide(L)'
;MYVIEHALHIEKLASETIGYILGIDWKNSKSFGNGSTALSFNQKIQIIQDLKGLDKIDIQKFSDFMGIRNKFAHVLSIKTFDDFFNSGKNGADVKKNLIKYYGFENSEIDEGLKNKIYFYRLFSDLLQILTQKIAKHEFERGKKAFTSEYLLSVLSEVGNLENGDDVLKKAFKKVDPR
;
A
#
# COMPACT_ATOMS: atom_id res chain seq x y z
N MET A 1 -5.41 -9.45 13.77
CA MET A 1 -4.91 -8.26 13.04
C MET A 1 -3.89 -8.74 12.04
N TYR A 2 -4.10 -8.50 10.75
CA TYR A 2 -3.44 -9.26 9.68
C TYR A 2 -2.29 -8.49 9.00
N VAL A 3 -1.39 -7.88 9.78
CA VAL A 3 -0.28 -7.05 9.25
C VAL A 3 0.56 -7.83 8.23
N ILE A 4 0.85 -9.10 8.51
CA ILE A 4 1.67 -9.95 7.64
C ILE A 4 0.98 -10.23 6.31
N GLU A 5 -0.32 -10.54 6.32
CA GLU A 5 -1.09 -10.81 5.09
C GLU A 5 -1.15 -9.56 4.19
N HIS A 6 -1.37 -8.39 4.80
CA HIS A 6 -1.34 -7.11 4.08
C HIS A 6 0.04 -6.86 3.46
N ALA A 7 1.11 -7.20 4.18
CA ALA A 7 2.46 -7.03 3.65
C ALA A 7 2.77 -7.99 2.50
N LEU A 8 2.34 -9.25 2.60
CA LEU A 8 2.45 -10.20 1.50
C LEU A 8 1.68 -9.72 0.26
N HIS A 9 0.52 -9.09 0.46
CA HIS A 9 -0.25 -8.52 -0.64
C HIS A 9 0.49 -7.34 -1.31
N ILE A 10 1.01 -6.38 -0.54
CA ILE A 10 1.79 -5.26 -1.09
C ILE A 10 3.05 -5.77 -1.81
N GLU A 11 3.74 -6.78 -1.26
CA GLU A 11 4.92 -7.35 -1.90
C GLU A 11 4.62 -8.09 -3.21
N LYS A 12 3.51 -8.84 -3.24
CA LYS A 12 3.00 -9.44 -4.47
C LYS A 12 2.68 -8.36 -5.51
N LEU A 13 1.96 -7.30 -5.12
CA LEU A 13 1.59 -6.22 -6.02
C LEU A 13 2.81 -5.44 -6.55
N ALA A 14 3.85 -5.28 -5.75
CA ALA A 14 5.11 -4.69 -6.21
C ALA A 14 5.76 -5.56 -7.31
N SER A 15 5.73 -6.88 -7.13
CA SER A 15 6.23 -7.84 -8.12
C SER A 15 5.40 -7.82 -9.41
N GLU A 16 4.07 -7.77 -9.28
CA GLU A 16 3.14 -7.57 -10.39
C GLU A 16 3.41 -6.26 -11.13
N THR A 17 3.61 -5.17 -10.40
CA THR A 17 3.87 -3.84 -10.96
C THR A 17 5.15 -3.85 -11.80
N ILE A 18 6.23 -4.44 -11.31
CA ILE A 18 7.47 -4.58 -12.07
C ILE A 18 7.26 -5.48 -13.29
N GLY A 19 6.60 -6.63 -13.10
CA GLY A 19 6.26 -7.54 -14.19
C GLY A 19 5.52 -6.84 -15.33
N TYR A 20 4.56 -6.01 -14.95
CA TYR A 20 3.75 -5.24 -15.86
C TYR A 20 4.55 -4.17 -16.61
N ILE A 21 5.37 -3.38 -15.89
CA ILE A 21 6.20 -2.32 -16.47
C ILE A 21 7.24 -2.90 -17.44
N LEU A 22 7.83 -4.05 -17.10
CA LEU A 22 8.88 -4.69 -17.90
C LEU A 22 8.33 -5.67 -18.96
N GLY A 23 7.03 -5.97 -18.94
CA GLY A 23 6.41 -6.94 -19.85
C GLY A 23 6.90 -8.38 -19.63
N ILE A 24 7.16 -8.77 -18.38
CA ILE A 24 7.67 -10.10 -18.00
C ILE A 24 6.67 -10.86 -17.14
N ASP A 25 6.71 -12.19 -17.23
CA ASP A 25 6.00 -13.06 -16.31
C ASP A 25 6.69 -13.05 -14.93
N TRP A 26 6.18 -12.19 -14.04
CA TRP A 26 6.74 -12.05 -12.70
C TRP A 26 6.57 -13.32 -11.85
N LYS A 27 5.53 -14.13 -12.09
CA LYS A 27 5.24 -15.32 -11.26
C LYS A 27 6.34 -16.37 -11.42
N ASN A 28 6.77 -16.58 -12.65
CA ASN A 28 7.84 -17.53 -13.00
C ASN A 28 9.24 -16.88 -13.04
N SER A 29 9.34 -15.58 -12.71
CA SER A 29 10.62 -14.88 -12.66
C SER A 29 11.45 -15.33 -11.46
N LYS A 30 12.74 -15.62 -11.68
CA LYS A 30 13.70 -15.89 -10.60
C LYS A 30 13.89 -14.70 -9.66
N SER A 31 13.76 -13.48 -10.19
CA SER A 31 14.02 -12.23 -9.45
C SER A 31 12.76 -11.65 -8.80
N PHE A 32 11.58 -11.87 -9.39
CA PHE A 32 10.33 -11.25 -8.93
C PHE A 32 9.28 -12.24 -8.43
N GLY A 33 9.52 -13.55 -8.57
CA GLY A 33 8.66 -14.59 -8.03
C GLY A 33 8.85 -14.80 -6.53
N ASN A 34 8.50 -15.99 -6.05
CA ASN A 34 8.51 -16.34 -4.62
C ASN A 34 9.67 -17.26 -4.19
N GLY A 35 10.67 -17.44 -5.06
CA GLY A 35 11.82 -18.29 -4.78
C GLY A 35 12.79 -17.68 -3.76
N SER A 36 13.70 -18.49 -3.21
CA SER A 36 14.73 -18.03 -2.26
C SER A 36 15.72 -17.02 -2.86
N THR A 37 15.80 -16.93 -4.19
CA THR A 37 16.62 -15.96 -4.93
C THR A 37 15.87 -14.70 -5.32
N ALA A 38 14.58 -14.59 -4.95
CA ALA A 38 13.77 -13.43 -5.28
C ALA A 38 14.31 -12.18 -4.58
N LEU A 39 14.17 -11.04 -5.25
CA LEU A 39 14.54 -9.75 -4.69
C LEU A 39 13.69 -9.44 -3.46
N SER A 40 14.32 -8.82 -2.48
CA SER A 40 13.61 -8.30 -1.32
C SER A 40 12.61 -7.21 -1.71
N PHE A 41 11.60 -7.00 -0.89
CA PHE A 41 10.64 -5.91 -1.07
C PHE A 41 11.30 -4.54 -1.34
N ASN A 42 12.31 -4.18 -0.55
CA ASN A 42 12.99 -2.89 -0.71
C ASN A 42 13.67 -2.76 -2.09
N GLN A 43 14.29 -3.84 -2.59
CA GLN A 43 14.87 -3.85 -3.93
C GLN A 43 13.80 -3.70 -5.02
N LYS A 44 12.63 -4.33 -4.84
CA LYS A 44 11.48 -4.17 -5.76
C LYS A 44 11.00 -2.70 -5.80
N ILE A 45 10.86 -2.05 -4.64
CA ILE A 45 10.44 -0.63 -4.58
C ILE A 45 11.48 0.29 -5.23
N GLN A 46 12.77 0.05 -5.02
CA GLN A 46 13.84 0.80 -5.69
C GLN A 46 13.76 0.67 -7.22
N ILE A 47 13.53 -0.54 -7.73
CA ILE A 47 13.32 -0.75 -9.17
C ILE A 47 12.11 0.05 -9.68
N ILE A 48 10.98 0.05 -8.95
CA ILE A 48 9.79 0.84 -9.33
C ILE A 48 10.11 2.33 -9.32
N GLN A 49 10.87 2.81 -8.33
CA GLN A 49 11.33 4.19 -8.26
C GLN A 49 12.14 4.58 -9.50
N ASP A 50 13.10 3.74 -9.90
CA ASP A 50 13.96 3.99 -11.05
C ASP A 50 13.18 3.95 -12.38
N LEU A 51 12.19 3.06 -12.50
CA LEU A 51 11.42 2.87 -13.73
C LEU A 51 10.27 3.86 -13.93
N LYS A 52 9.58 4.26 -12.85
CA LYS A 52 8.32 5.04 -12.93
C LYS A 52 8.28 6.27 -12.03
N GLY A 53 9.32 6.50 -11.25
CA GLY A 53 9.39 7.59 -10.29
C GLY A 53 8.48 7.33 -9.08
N LEU A 54 9.07 7.34 -7.90
CA LEU A 54 8.36 7.46 -6.62
C LEU A 54 8.84 8.74 -5.96
N ASP A 55 7.91 9.55 -5.48
CA ASP A 55 8.30 10.76 -4.77
C ASP A 55 8.84 10.40 -3.37
N LYS A 56 9.42 11.40 -2.71
CA LYS A 56 10.05 11.20 -1.40
C LYS A 56 9.05 10.73 -0.33
N ILE A 57 7.78 11.13 -0.43
CA ILE A 57 6.73 10.76 0.51
C ILE A 57 6.31 9.31 0.27
N ASP A 58 6.13 8.89 -0.98
CA ASP A 58 5.83 7.52 -1.36
C ASP A 58 6.90 6.56 -0.85
N ILE A 59 8.18 6.88 -1.06
CA ILE A 59 9.31 6.08 -0.57
C ILE A 59 9.29 5.99 0.96
N GLN A 60 9.00 7.09 1.65
CA GLN A 60 8.89 7.07 3.11
C GLN A 60 7.73 6.17 3.58
N LYS A 61 6.56 6.21 2.91
CA LYS A 61 5.42 5.34 3.21
C LYS A 61 5.78 3.85 3.06
N PHE A 62 6.47 3.47 1.98
CA PHE A 62 6.96 2.10 1.80
C PHE A 62 7.94 1.68 2.89
N SER A 63 8.85 2.57 3.27
CA SER A 63 9.81 2.34 4.35
C SER A 63 9.11 2.15 5.70
N ASP A 64 8.15 3.00 6.03
CA ASP A 64 7.36 2.91 7.26
C ASP A 64 6.56 1.60 7.32
N PHE A 65 5.93 1.22 6.22
CA PHE A 65 5.20 -0.05 6.09
C PHE A 65 6.10 -1.26 6.31
N MET A 66 7.33 -1.24 5.77
CA MET A 66 8.32 -2.29 6.00
C MET A 66 8.83 -2.32 7.44
N GLY A 67 8.99 -1.16 8.07
CA GLY A 67 9.31 -1.06 9.49
C GLY A 67 8.28 -1.78 10.36
N ILE A 68 6.99 -1.52 10.10
CA ILE A 68 5.87 -2.19 10.75
C ILE A 68 5.95 -3.70 10.51
N ARG A 69 5.97 -4.13 9.24
CA ARG A 69 6.00 -5.56 8.89
C ARG A 69 7.14 -6.29 9.59
N ASN A 70 8.35 -5.74 9.56
CA ASN A 70 9.53 -6.41 10.10
C ASN A 70 9.43 -6.63 11.60
N LYS A 71 8.86 -5.68 12.35
CA LYS A 71 8.64 -5.85 13.79
C LYS A 71 7.57 -6.87 14.10
N PHE A 72 6.43 -6.82 13.39
CA PHE A 72 5.35 -7.80 13.56
C PHE A 72 5.76 -9.23 13.16
N ALA A 73 6.68 -9.39 12.21
CA ALA A 73 7.13 -10.71 11.76
C ALA A 73 8.16 -11.35 12.69
N HIS A 74 9.08 -10.55 13.26
CA HIS A 74 10.31 -11.08 13.87
C HIS A 74 10.42 -10.83 15.37
N VAL A 75 9.61 -9.95 15.95
CA VAL A 75 9.72 -9.58 17.37
C VAL A 75 8.52 -10.10 18.15
N LEU A 76 8.74 -11.19 18.91
CA LEU A 76 7.69 -11.91 19.65
C LEU A 76 6.88 -11.01 20.62
N SER A 77 7.49 -9.96 21.16
CA SER A 77 6.84 -9.03 22.07
C SER A 77 5.90 -8.04 21.37
N ILE A 78 5.91 -7.96 20.05
CA ILE A 78 5.09 -7.03 19.27
C ILE A 78 3.81 -7.74 18.82
N LYS A 79 2.70 -7.48 19.53
CA LYS A 79 1.38 -8.07 19.22
C LYS A 79 0.37 -7.01 18.78
N THR A 80 0.62 -5.76 19.15
CA THR A 80 -0.25 -4.61 18.88
C THR A 80 0.55 -3.46 18.25
N PHE A 81 -0.17 -2.48 17.67
CA PHE A 81 0.49 -1.26 17.20
C PHE A 81 1.08 -0.44 18.34
N ASP A 82 0.48 -0.48 19.53
CA ASP A 82 1.02 0.19 20.70
C ASP A 82 2.36 -0.43 21.12
N ASP A 83 2.48 -1.76 21.10
CA ASP A 83 3.76 -2.43 21.34
C ASP A 83 4.81 -1.95 20.32
N PHE A 84 4.44 -1.92 19.03
CA PHE A 84 5.34 -1.47 17.98
C PHE A 84 5.76 -0.01 18.16
N PHE A 85 4.83 0.91 18.36
CA PHE A 85 5.12 2.33 18.47
C PHE A 85 5.93 2.67 19.73
N ASN A 86 5.83 1.86 20.78
CA ASN A 86 6.61 1.99 21.99
C ASN A 86 7.91 1.16 21.99
N SER A 87 8.19 0.38 20.94
CA SER A 87 9.36 -0.53 20.87
C SER A 87 10.71 0.15 20.63
N GLY A 88 10.74 1.49 20.59
CA GLY A 88 11.95 2.30 20.42
C GLY A 88 11.84 3.32 19.29
N LYS A 89 12.98 3.88 18.89
CA LYS A 89 13.04 5.01 17.93
C LYS A 89 12.31 4.74 16.62
N ASN A 90 12.51 3.57 16.01
CA ASN A 90 11.85 3.22 14.75
C ASN A 90 10.31 3.21 14.87
N GLY A 91 9.76 2.66 15.96
CA GLY A 91 8.32 2.67 16.20
C GLY A 91 7.76 4.08 16.39
N ALA A 92 8.47 4.91 17.18
CA ALA A 92 8.08 6.29 17.43
C ALA A 92 8.13 7.15 16.15
N ASP A 93 9.16 6.98 15.32
CA ASP A 93 9.32 7.69 14.05
C ASP A 93 8.19 7.31 13.07
N VAL A 94 7.87 6.01 12.96
CA VAL A 94 6.74 5.55 12.13
C VAL A 94 5.41 6.10 12.64
N LYS A 95 5.16 6.08 13.96
CA LYS A 95 3.93 6.68 14.53
C LYS A 95 3.79 8.16 14.15
N LYS A 96 4.88 8.91 14.29
CA LYS A 96 4.92 10.34 13.93
C LYS A 96 4.58 10.56 12.45
N ASN A 97 5.15 9.75 11.56
CA ASN A 97 4.87 9.81 10.13
C ASN A 97 3.41 9.49 9.83
N LEU A 98 2.86 8.42 10.41
CA LEU A 98 1.46 8.04 10.25
C LEU A 98 0.49 9.14 10.71
N ILE A 99 0.77 9.78 11.85
CA ILE A 99 0.00 10.93 12.33
C ILE A 99 0.11 12.11 11.34
N LYS A 100 1.31 12.37 10.81
CA LYS A 100 1.50 13.42 9.80
C LYS A 100 0.70 13.16 8.52
N TYR A 101 0.60 11.91 8.08
CA TYR A 101 -0.11 11.54 6.85
C TYR A 101 -1.62 11.51 7.03
N TYR A 102 -2.08 10.97 8.17
CA TYR A 102 -3.45 10.50 8.32
C TYR A 102 -4.13 10.94 9.62
N GLY A 103 -3.44 11.70 10.46
CA GLY A 103 -3.91 12.14 11.77
C GLY A 103 -5.26 12.84 11.68
N PHE A 104 -6.14 12.52 12.60
CA PHE A 104 -7.45 13.14 12.73
C PHE A 104 -7.81 13.27 14.20
N GLU A 105 -8.61 14.29 14.52
CA GLU A 105 -9.17 14.46 15.85
C GLU A 105 -10.54 13.78 15.92
N ASN A 106 -10.64 12.79 16.79
CA ASN A 106 -11.90 12.17 17.18
C ASN A 106 -11.73 11.62 18.60
N SER A 107 -12.41 12.24 19.56
CA SER A 107 -12.33 11.87 20.99
C SER A 107 -13.10 10.60 21.33
N GLU A 108 -14.00 10.15 20.46
CA GLU A 108 -14.82 8.95 20.67
C GLU A 108 -14.09 7.65 20.27
N ILE A 109 -13.02 7.76 19.48
CA ILE A 109 -12.22 6.62 19.01
C ILE A 109 -10.99 6.46 19.92
N ASP A 110 -10.82 5.27 20.49
CA ASP A 110 -9.66 4.91 21.29
C ASP A 110 -8.37 4.88 20.46
N GLU A 111 -7.23 5.06 21.14
CA GLU A 111 -5.91 5.14 20.49
C GLU A 111 -5.54 3.87 19.73
N GLY A 112 -5.92 2.69 20.25
CA GLY A 112 -5.64 1.41 19.60
C GLY A 112 -6.39 1.27 18.28
N LEU A 113 -7.65 1.72 18.22
CA LEU A 113 -8.42 1.79 16.98
C LEU A 113 -7.87 2.84 16.00
N LYS A 114 -7.46 4.03 16.47
CA LYS A 114 -6.78 5.04 15.64
C LYS A 114 -5.54 4.47 14.97
N ASN A 115 -4.72 3.74 15.72
CA ASN A 115 -3.49 3.14 15.22
C ASN A 115 -3.75 2.10 14.12
N LYS A 116 -4.82 1.30 14.25
CA LYS A 116 -5.28 0.40 13.18
C LYS A 116 -5.72 1.19 11.95
N ILE A 117 -6.51 2.25 12.12
CA ILE A 117 -6.97 3.11 11.02
C ILE A 117 -5.78 3.69 10.24
N TYR A 118 -4.75 4.17 10.94
CA TYR A 118 -3.54 4.69 10.29
C TYR A 118 -2.83 3.62 9.44
N PHE A 119 -2.71 2.39 9.96
CA PHE A 119 -2.14 1.29 9.18
C PHE A 119 -2.98 0.95 7.95
N TYR A 120 -4.30 0.87 8.07
CA TYR A 120 -5.17 0.57 6.92
C TYR A 120 -5.12 1.67 5.85
N ARG A 121 -5.03 2.94 6.27
CA ARG A 121 -4.81 4.07 5.34
C ARG A 121 -3.46 3.97 4.64
N LEU A 122 -2.39 3.65 5.38
CA LEU A 122 -1.07 3.40 4.77
C LEU A 122 -1.12 2.27 3.74
N PHE A 123 -1.72 1.13 4.10
CA PHE A 123 -1.90 0.01 3.18
C PHE A 123 -2.67 0.41 1.92
N SER A 124 -3.80 1.10 2.07
CA SER A 124 -4.62 1.58 0.95
C SER A 124 -3.83 2.53 0.04
N ASP A 125 -3.05 3.45 0.61
CA ASP A 125 -2.20 4.37 -0.14
C ASP A 125 -1.14 3.60 -0.96
N LEU A 126 -0.50 2.59 -0.39
CA LEU A 126 0.51 1.81 -1.12
C LEU A 126 -0.09 1.03 -2.30
N LEU A 127 -1.29 0.47 -2.13
CA LEU A 127 -2.03 -0.16 -3.24
C LEU A 127 -2.33 0.86 -4.34
N GLN A 128 -2.80 2.05 -3.95
CA GLN A 128 -3.08 3.13 -4.89
C GLN A 128 -1.82 3.55 -5.64
N ILE A 129 -0.69 3.75 -4.95
CA ILE A 129 0.58 4.13 -5.57
C ILE A 129 0.98 3.10 -6.63
N LEU A 130 1.00 1.81 -6.28
CA LEU A 130 1.41 0.73 -7.20
C LEU A 130 0.45 0.61 -8.39
N THR A 131 -0.86 0.60 -8.14
CA THR A 131 -1.86 0.52 -9.21
C THR A 131 -1.83 1.73 -10.14
N GLN A 132 -1.56 2.94 -9.62
CA GLN A 132 -1.37 4.12 -10.44
C GLN A 132 -0.13 4.01 -11.34
N LYS A 133 0.97 3.37 -10.90
CA LYS A 133 2.13 3.14 -11.77
C LYS A 133 1.79 2.20 -12.93
N ILE A 134 1.02 1.16 -12.66
CA ILE A 134 0.50 0.25 -13.69
C ILE A 134 -0.40 1.02 -14.68
N ALA A 135 -1.40 1.74 -14.17
CA ALA A 135 -2.38 2.45 -15.00
C ALA A 135 -1.71 3.54 -15.86
N LYS A 136 -0.77 4.30 -15.29
CA LYS A 136 0.01 5.30 -16.02
C LYS A 136 0.84 4.65 -17.14
N HIS A 137 1.44 3.48 -16.88
CA HIS A 137 2.20 2.77 -17.90
C HIS A 137 1.33 2.32 -19.09
N GLU A 138 0.12 1.83 -18.85
CA GLU A 138 -0.79 1.47 -19.96
C GLU A 138 -1.25 2.68 -20.77
N PHE A 139 -1.53 3.79 -20.08
CA PHE A 139 -1.89 5.03 -20.74
C PHE A 139 -0.74 5.54 -21.63
N GLU A 140 0.51 5.50 -21.15
CA GLU A 140 1.71 5.81 -21.93
C GLU A 140 1.84 4.90 -23.17
N ARG A 141 1.30 3.67 -23.12
CA ARG A 141 1.28 2.71 -24.23
C ARG A 141 0.04 2.83 -25.14
N GLY A 142 -0.79 3.84 -24.94
CA GLY A 142 -1.98 4.09 -25.76
C GLY A 142 -3.14 3.14 -25.53
N LYS A 143 -3.13 2.37 -24.44
CA LYS A 143 -4.25 1.50 -24.06
C LYS A 143 -5.19 2.24 -23.09
N LYS A 144 -6.51 1.99 -23.19
CA LYS A 144 -7.48 2.51 -22.22
C LYS A 144 -7.09 2.05 -20.83
N ALA A 145 -7.02 2.98 -19.87
CA ALA A 145 -6.50 2.76 -18.53
C ALA A 145 -7.11 1.50 -17.89
N PHE A 146 -6.23 0.54 -17.57
CA PHE A 146 -6.57 -0.69 -16.88
C PHE A 146 -7.17 -0.35 -15.51
N THR A 147 -8.47 -0.58 -15.33
CA THR A 147 -9.10 -0.60 -14.01
C THR A 147 -8.61 -1.89 -13.36
N SER A 148 -7.67 -1.80 -12.41
CA SER A 148 -7.12 -3.01 -11.79
C SER A 148 -8.24 -3.80 -11.11
N GLU A 149 -8.15 -5.12 -11.16
CA GLU A 149 -9.09 -6.04 -10.50
C GLU A 149 -9.26 -5.72 -9.01
N TYR A 150 -8.19 -5.21 -8.38
CA TYR A 150 -8.22 -4.66 -7.02
C TYR A 150 -9.10 -3.40 -6.93
N LEU A 151 -8.93 -2.42 -7.83
CA LEU A 151 -9.79 -1.24 -7.89
C LEU A 151 -11.25 -1.64 -8.11
N LEU A 152 -11.51 -2.60 -9.00
CA LEU A 152 -12.86 -3.14 -9.22
C LEU A 152 -13.40 -3.82 -7.95
N SER A 153 -12.58 -4.58 -7.22
CA SER A 153 -13.00 -5.19 -5.95
C SER A 153 -13.29 -4.15 -4.87
N VAL A 154 -12.47 -3.10 -4.75
CA VAL A 154 -12.70 -2.00 -3.80
C VAL A 154 -13.93 -1.20 -4.19
N LEU A 155 -14.11 -0.89 -5.48
CA LEU A 155 -15.30 -0.20 -5.98
C LEU A 155 -16.56 -1.04 -5.76
N SER A 156 -16.47 -2.37 -5.93
CA SER A 156 -17.56 -3.30 -5.65
C SER A 156 -17.91 -3.34 -4.16
N GLU A 157 -16.92 -3.47 -3.28
CA GLU A 157 -17.15 -3.47 -1.82
C GLU A 157 -17.67 -2.13 -1.33
N VAL A 158 -17.16 -1.02 -1.86
CA VAL A 158 -17.67 0.32 -1.56
C VAL A 158 -19.11 0.44 -2.05
N GLY A 159 -19.44 -0.04 -3.25
CA GLY A 159 -20.81 -0.05 -3.77
C GLY A 159 -21.81 -0.85 -2.92
N ASN A 160 -21.33 -1.85 -2.18
CA ASN A 160 -22.16 -2.66 -1.27
C ASN A 160 -22.46 -1.96 0.07
N LEU A 161 -21.85 -0.81 0.36
CA LEU A 161 -22.16 -0.03 1.57
C LEU A 161 -23.50 0.71 1.41
N GLU A 162 -24.17 0.96 2.53
CA GLU A 162 -25.46 1.68 2.57
C GLU A 162 -25.42 3.06 1.87
N ASN A 163 -24.23 3.70 1.83
CA ASN A 163 -23.96 4.95 1.12
C ASN A 163 -22.92 4.82 0.00
N GLY A 164 -22.66 3.60 -0.46
CA GLY A 164 -21.62 3.26 -1.41
C GLY A 164 -21.69 4.03 -2.72
N ASP A 165 -22.86 4.03 -3.34
CA ASP A 165 -23.13 4.73 -4.59
C ASP A 165 -22.83 6.23 -4.53
N ASP A 166 -23.12 6.87 -3.40
CA ASP A 166 -22.86 8.30 -3.20
C ASP A 166 -21.37 8.59 -3.03
N VAL A 167 -20.63 7.70 -2.38
CA VAL A 167 -19.18 7.76 -2.27
C VAL A 167 -18.54 7.60 -3.65
N LEU A 168 -18.99 6.63 -4.44
CA LEU A 168 -18.52 6.40 -5.81
C LEU A 168 -18.83 7.60 -6.71
N LYS A 169 -20.06 8.12 -6.70
CA LYS A 169 -20.45 9.31 -7.48
C LYS A 169 -19.59 10.53 -7.14
N LYS A 170 -19.30 10.76 -5.85
CA LYS A 170 -18.40 11.84 -5.43
C LYS A 170 -16.96 11.62 -5.89
N ALA A 171 -16.48 10.38 -5.86
CA ALA A 171 -15.14 10.03 -6.33
C ALA A 171 -15.00 10.21 -7.85
N PHE A 172 -15.97 9.74 -8.64
CA PHE A 172 -15.97 9.88 -10.10
C PHE A 172 -16.04 11.34 -10.56
N LYS A 173 -16.89 12.18 -9.93
CA LYS A 173 -16.97 13.62 -10.22
C LYS A 173 -15.65 14.38 -9.97
N LYS A 174 -14.76 13.87 -9.11
CA LYS A 174 -13.44 14.48 -8.87
C LYS A 174 -12.42 14.10 -9.95
N VAL A 175 -12.63 13.00 -10.67
CA VAL A 175 -11.69 12.45 -11.66
C VAL A 175 -12.07 12.84 -13.08
N ASP A 176 -13.37 12.92 -13.40
CA ASP A 176 -13.87 13.52 -14.65
C ASP A 176 -14.93 14.58 -14.29
N PRO A 177 -14.56 15.88 -14.23
CA PRO A 177 -15.47 16.95 -13.85
C PRO A 177 -16.41 17.40 -14.99
N ARG A 178 -16.46 16.67 -16.11
CA ARG A 178 -17.34 16.94 -17.25
C ARG A 178 -18.71 16.29 -17.08
#